data_AF-A0A9E3U5K3-F1
#
_entry.id   AF-A0A9E3U5K3-F1
#
_cell.length_a   1.000
_cell.length_b   1.000
_cell.length_c   1.000
_cell.angle_alpha   90.00
_cell.angle_beta   90.00
_cell.angle_gamma   90.00
#
_symmetry.space_group_name_H-M   'P 1'
#
loop_
_entity.id
_entity.type
_entity.pdbx_description
1 polymer ?
#
loop_
_entity_poly.entity_id
_entity_poly.type
_entity_poly.pdbx_seq_one_letter_code
_entity_poly.pdbx_strand_id
1 'polypeptide(L)' 'MVSSTQQFERIRKRKQTTSGKRNKRVRRRLGTPAFPVHQDGYDPKAADAKPAKKA' A
#
# COMPACT_ATOMS: atom_id res chain seq x y z
N MET A 1 -37.63 -15.40 -4.12
CA MET A 1 -36.35 -16.02 -4.51
C MET A 1 -35.64 -15.10 -5.49
N VAL A 2 -34.37 -14.76 -5.24
CA VAL A 2 -33.55 -14.02 -6.22
C VAL A 2 -33.25 -14.98 -7.38
N SER A 3 -33.45 -14.56 -8.63
CA SER A 3 -33.17 -15.42 -9.78
C SER A 3 -31.68 -15.74 -9.85
N SER A 4 -31.33 -16.95 -10.29
CA SER A 4 -29.95 -17.43 -10.41
C SER A 4 -29.08 -16.45 -11.22
N THR A 5 -29.66 -15.84 -12.25
CA THR A 5 -29.03 -14.82 -13.10
C THR A 5 -28.60 -13.58 -12.29
N GLN A 6 -29.50 -13.04 -11.45
CA GLN A 6 -29.20 -11.90 -10.59
C GLN A 6 -28.11 -12.22 -9.57
N GLN A 7 -28.06 -13.46 -9.09
CA GLN A 7 -27.01 -13.92 -8.18
C GLN A 7 -25.63 -13.94 -8.86
N PHE A 8 -25.53 -14.49 -10.07
CA PHE A 8 -24.26 -14.55 -10.81
C PHE A 8 -23.76 -13.17 -11.22
N GLU A 9 -24.66 -12.28 -11.64
CA GLU A 9 -24.29 -10.89 -11.96
C GLU A 9 -23.73 -10.13 -10.75
N ARG A 10 -24.35 -10.27 -9.57
CA ARG A 10 -23.85 -9.68 -8.33
C ARG A 10 -22.47 -10.23 -7.96
N ILE A 11 -22.26 -11.54 -8.08
CA ILE A 11 -20.96 -12.17 -7.80
C ILE A 11 -19.89 -11.67 -8.78
N ARG A 12 -20.22 -11.53 -10.06
CA ARG A 12 -19.28 -11.04 -11.09
C ARG A 12 -18.87 -9.59 -10.82
N LYS A 13 -19.82 -8.70 -10.54
CA LYS A 13 -19.57 -7.31 -10.11
C LYS A 13 -18.68 -7.25 -8.86
N ARG A 14 -18.94 -8.10 -7.86
CA ARG A 14 -18.12 -8.19 -6.64
C ARG A 14 -16.69 -8.63 -6.95
N LYS A 15 -16.49 -9.68 -7.75
CA LYS A 15 -15.15 -10.19 -8.11
C LYS A 15 -14.37 -9.16 -8.92
N GLN A 16 -15.01 -8.52 -9.90
CA GLN A 16 -14.39 -7.44 -10.69
C GLN A 16 -13.91 -6.29 -9.79
N THR A 17 -14.77 -5.82 -8.89
CA THR A 17 -14.46 -4.69 -8.01
C THR A 17 -13.47 -5.02 -6.90
N THR A 18 -13.30 -6.28 -6.49
CA THR A 18 -12.39 -6.67 -5.39
C THR A 18 -11.05 -7.21 -5.87
N SER A 19 -10.94 -7.63 -7.14
CA SER A 19 -9.69 -8.11 -7.72
C SER A 19 -8.58 -7.04 -7.60
N GLY A 20 -7.38 -7.47 -7.20
CA GLY A 20 -6.21 -6.60 -7.08
C GLY A 20 -6.21 -5.57 -5.93
N LYS A 21 -7.36 -5.22 -5.34
CA LYS A 21 -7.45 -4.22 -4.25
C LYS A 21 -6.62 -4.61 -3.03
N ARG A 22 -6.68 -5.88 -2.60
CA ARG A 22 -5.91 -6.38 -1.45
C ARG A 22 -4.41 -6.34 -1.72
N ASN A 23 -3.97 -6.84 -2.89
CA ASN A 23 -2.55 -6.79 -3.29
C ASN A 23 -2.01 -5.36 -3.37
N LYS A 24 -2.79 -4.42 -3.93
CA LYS A 24 -2.43 -2.98 -3.94
C LYS A 24 -2.28 -2.41 -2.53
N ARG A 25 -3.20 -2.73 -1.61
CA ARG A 25 -3.14 -2.26 -0.20
C ARG A 25 -1.95 -2.85 0.55
N VAL A 26 -1.68 -4.14 0.37
CA VAL A 26 -0.54 -4.83 1.00
C VAL A 26 0.78 -4.25 0.49
N ARG A 27 0.95 -4.10 -0.83
CA ARG A 27 2.16 -3.47 -1.39
C ARG A 27 2.37 -2.03 -0.93
N ARG A 28 1.30 -1.23 -0.83
CA ARG A 28 1.39 0.13 -0.27
C ARG A 28 1.92 0.13 1.16
N ARG A 29 1.47 -0.83 1.99
CA ARG A 29 1.91 -0.96 3.38
C ARG A 29 3.35 -1.48 3.51
N LEU A 30 3.78 -2.34 2.59
CA LEU A 30 5.12 -2.94 2.59
C LEU A 30 6.20 -2.08 1.89
N GLY A 31 5.83 -1.08 1.09
CA GLY A 31 6.75 -0.31 0.26
C GLY A 31 7.73 0.54 1.06
N THR A 32 7.28 1.69 1.55
CA THR A 32 8.13 2.61 2.31
C THR A 32 7.80 2.50 3.80
N PRO A 33 8.76 2.14 4.66
CA PRO A 33 8.55 2.18 6.11
C PRO A 33 8.19 3.60 6.55
N ALA A 34 7.32 3.72 7.56
CA ALA A 34 6.83 5.01 8.06
C ALA A 34 7.92 5.80 8.80
N PHE A 35 8.97 5.13 9.25
CA PHE A 35 10.15 5.74 9.84
C PHE A 35 11.32 5.69 8.85
N PRO A 36 12.21 6.70 8.85
CA PRO A 36 13.45 6.64 8.09
C PRO A 36 14.27 5.44 8.57
N VAL A 37 14.52 4.48 7.68
CA VAL A 37 15.49 3.42 7.94
C VAL A 37 16.85 3.97 7.52
N HIS A 38 17.62 4.44 8.49
CA HIS A 38 19.04 4.66 8.29
C HIS A 38 19.72 3.30 8.35
N GLN A 39 20.33 2.86 7.26
CA GLN A 39 21.16 1.65 7.31
C GLN A 39 22.35 1.92 8.24
N ASP A 40 22.82 0.89 8.95
CA ASP A 40 24.00 1.03 9.82
C ASP A 40 25.18 1.58 9.00
N GLY A 41 25.71 2.73 9.44
CA GLY A 41 26.77 3.46 8.72
C GLY A 41 26.30 4.60 7.80
N TYR A 42 25.00 4.93 7.76
CA TYR A 42 24.51 6.08 6.99
C TYR A 42 25.02 7.42 7.57
N ASP A 43 25.76 8.17 6.76
CA ASP A 43 26.37 9.45 7.15
C ASP A 43 25.29 10.56 7.25
N PRO A 44 25.08 11.18 8.43
CA PRO A 44 24.15 12.30 8.58
C PRO A 44 24.55 13.56 7.80
N LYS A 45 25.76 13.61 7.22
CA LYS A 45 26.24 14.69 6.34
C LYS A 45 26.13 14.37 4.85
N ALA A 46 25.57 13.22 4.48
CA ALA A 46 25.37 12.87 3.08
C ALA A 46 24.50 13.92 2.35
N ALA A 47 24.71 14.08 1.05
CA ALA A 47 24.02 15.10 0.24
C ALA A 47 22.49 14.90 0.19
N ASP A 48 22.03 13.66 0.42
CA ASP A 48 20.63 13.24 0.49
C ASP A 48 20.04 13.30 1.92
N ALA A 49 20.83 13.68 2.93
CA ALA A 49 20.38 13.77 4.31
C ALA A 49 19.43 14.97 4.52
N LYS A 50 18.35 14.77 5.30
CA LYS A 50 17.44 15.84 5.67
C LYS A 50 18.11 16.78 6.68
N PRO A 51 17.93 18.11 6.56
CA PRO A 51 18.49 19.06 7.52
C PRO A 51 17.86 18.88 8.90
N ALA A 52 18.68 18.89 9.94
CA ALA A 52 18.22 18.82 11.33
C ALA A 52 17.33 20.04 11.65
N LYS A 53 16.15 19.78 12.21
CA LYS A 53 15.23 20.85 12.65
C LYS A 53 15.86 21.55 13.87
N LYS A 54 16.05 22.87 13.79
CA LYS A 54 16.43 23.69 14.96
C LYS A 54 15.22 23.82 15.90
N ALA A 55 15.50 23.77 17.20
CA ALA A 55 14.53 23.90 18.30
C ALA A 55 13.88 25.28 18.34
#